data_AF-A0AAW4VBQ8-F1
#
_entry.id   AF-A0AAW4VBQ8-F1
#
_cell.length_a   1.000
_cell.length_b   1.000
_cell.length_c   1.000
_cell.angle_alpha   90.00
_cell.angle_beta   90.00
_cell.angle_gamma   90.00
#
_symmetry.space_group_name_H-M   'P 1'
#
loop_
_entity.id
_entity.type
_entity.pdbx_description
1 polymer ?
#
loop_
_entity_poly.entity_id
_entity_poly.type
_entity_poly.pdbx_seq_one_letter_code
_entity_poly.pdbx_strand_id
1 'polypeptide(L)'
;MARNDGLRDYQQEMKLRLFEEWELHRSVMVQMPTGTGKTHLLAAVVKEFLCGGGVGMRVWIVAHRRELVEQIEETVARYGMGKEPDKSAKNGRTGKDSMPEESGRVRVFSIQWLSRNRKIMDGQPDLIVIDEAHHALAETYRELWKRYPEARKLGMTATPCRLNRKGFTDLFDTLITSWSIAEFIGKGWLSSFDYVSIRANSREQRLVDSLKKRGADGDYQVKEMNAVLNRETGIRQLYESVRRYAAGKKGIVYAVSIAHARQIAAYYSL
;
A
#
# COMPACT_ATOMS: atom_id res chain seq x y z
N MET A 1 -15.97 -24.16 14.52
CA MET A 1 -16.87 -23.60 13.49
C MET A 1 -16.34 -22.22 13.12
N ALA A 2 -15.73 -22.08 11.93
CA ALA A 2 -15.20 -20.80 11.46
C ALA A 2 -16.35 -19.81 11.27
N ARG A 3 -16.33 -18.69 12.00
CA ARG A 3 -17.26 -17.58 11.73
C ARG A 3 -16.97 -17.10 10.31
N ASN A 4 -18.01 -17.05 9.47
CA ASN A 4 -17.87 -16.58 8.10
C ASN A 4 -17.56 -15.08 8.13
N ASP A 5 -16.28 -14.72 8.07
CA ASP A 5 -15.77 -13.34 8.16
C ASP A 5 -16.08 -12.49 6.90
N GLY A 6 -16.91 -12.99 5.97
CA GLY A 6 -17.17 -12.36 4.68
C GLY A 6 -15.96 -12.37 3.73
N LEU A 7 -14.95 -13.18 4.06
CA LEU A 7 -13.73 -13.34 3.27
C LEU A 7 -13.94 -14.32 2.13
N ARG A 8 -13.33 -14.04 0.98
CA ARG A 8 -13.21 -14.97 -0.15
C ARG A 8 -12.28 -16.13 0.19
N ASP A 9 -12.40 -17.26 -0.50
CA ASP A 9 -11.62 -18.48 -0.20
C ASP A 9 -10.12 -18.23 -0.15
N TYR A 10 -9.55 -17.52 -1.12
CA TYR A 10 -8.13 -17.17 -1.11
C TYR A 10 -7.74 -16.23 0.03
N GLN A 11 -8.65 -15.39 0.52
CA GLN A 11 -8.38 -14.54 1.68
C GLN A 11 -8.40 -15.38 2.97
N GLN A 12 -9.29 -16.37 3.06
CA GLN A 12 -9.32 -17.30 4.18
C GLN A 12 -8.05 -18.17 4.21
N GLU A 13 -7.62 -18.69 3.05
CA GLU A 13 -6.36 -19.43 2.90
C GLU A 13 -5.16 -18.57 3.33
N MET A 14 -5.08 -17.33 2.83
CA MET A 14 -4.00 -16.41 3.19
C MET A 14 -4.00 -16.04 4.67
N LYS A 15 -5.19 -15.89 5.29
CA LYS A 15 -5.33 -15.67 6.72
C LYS A 15 -4.77 -16.85 7.51
N LEU A 16 -5.18 -18.07 7.16
CA LEU A 16 -4.73 -19.30 7.81
C LEU A 16 -3.20 -19.44 7.73
N ARG A 17 -2.63 -19.32 6.53
CA ARG A 17 -1.18 -19.39 6.30
C ARG A 17 -0.42 -18.33 7.10
N LEU A 18 -0.97 -17.12 7.22
CA LEU A 18 -0.36 -16.07 8.05
C LEU A 18 -0.32 -16.46 9.53
N PHE A 19 -1.41 -17.01 10.07
CA PHE A 19 -1.43 -17.44 11.46
C PHE A 19 -0.50 -18.63 11.72
N GLU A 20 -0.39 -19.57 10.78
CA GLU A 20 0.57 -20.69 10.85
C GLU A 20 2.02 -20.19 10.85
N GLU A 21 2.37 -19.27 9.95
CA GLU A 21 3.72 -18.67 9.91
C GLU A 21 4.03 -17.88 11.19
N TRP A 22 3.02 -17.30 11.85
CA TRP A 22 3.20 -16.59 13.12
C TRP A 22 3.51 -17.49 14.33
N GLU A 23 3.35 -18.80 14.21
CA GLU A 23 3.81 -19.76 15.22
C GLU A 23 5.33 -20.00 15.12
N LEU A 24 5.93 -19.73 13.95
CA LEU A 24 7.36 -19.92 13.69
C LEU A 24 8.14 -18.60 13.60
N HIS A 25 7.48 -17.53 13.16
CA HIS A 25 8.09 -16.25 12.80
C HIS A 25 7.38 -15.08 13.46
N ARG A 26 8.13 -14.08 13.93
CA ARG A 26 7.53 -12.86 14.51
C ARG A 26 7.19 -11.82 13.45
N SER A 27 7.94 -11.80 12.35
CA SER A 27 7.80 -10.77 11.30
C SER A 27 7.46 -11.41 9.97
N VAL A 28 6.21 -11.30 9.55
CA VAL A 28 5.71 -11.93 8.32
C VAL A 28 5.33 -10.85 7.30
N MET A 29 5.77 -11.03 6.06
CA MET A 29 5.30 -10.22 4.93
C MET A 29 4.28 -11.02 4.11
N VAL A 30 3.21 -10.36 3.71
CA VAL A 30 2.16 -10.88 2.85
C VAL A 30 2.11 -10.05 1.57
N GLN A 31 2.24 -10.75 0.45
CA GLN A 31 2.09 -10.18 -0.88
C GLN A 31 0.71 -10.52 -1.45
N MET A 32 -0.04 -9.49 -1.80
CA MET A 32 -1.35 -9.59 -2.46
C MET A 32 -1.49 -8.52 -3.55
N PRO A 33 -1.78 -8.88 -4.81
CA PRO A 33 -2.01 -7.91 -5.88
C PRO A 33 -3.09 -6.89 -5.52
N THR A 34 -2.93 -5.65 -6.00
CA THR A 34 -3.95 -4.60 -5.86
C THR A 34 -5.28 -5.07 -6.47
N GLY A 35 -6.40 -4.79 -5.79
CA GLY A 35 -7.73 -5.22 -6.22
C GLY A 35 -8.18 -6.58 -5.67
N THR A 36 -7.33 -7.30 -4.95
CA THR A 36 -7.66 -8.60 -4.33
C THR A 36 -8.20 -8.48 -2.88
N GLY A 37 -8.45 -7.25 -2.42
CA GLY A 37 -9.05 -7.01 -1.09
C GLY A 37 -8.08 -7.13 0.08
N LYS A 38 -6.81 -6.76 -0.10
CA LYS A 38 -5.77 -6.67 0.94
C LYS A 38 -6.26 -6.03 2.25
N THR A 39 -7.04 -4.95 2.17
CA THR A 39 -7.64 -4.26 3.33
C THR A 39 -8.65 -5.10 4.11
N HIS A 40 -9.44 -5.93 3.42
CA HIS A 40 -10.40 -6.83 4.06
C HIS A 40 -9.68 -7.95 4.80
N LEU A 41 -8.63 -8.53 4.19
CA LEU A 41 -7.78 -9.51 4.85
C LEU A 41 -7.13 -8.91 6.11
N LEU A 42 -6.55 -7.71 5.99
CA LEU A 42 -5.94 -6.99 7.12
C LEU A 42 -6.94 -6.82 8.28
N ALA A 43 -8.15 -6.36 8.00
CA ALA A 43 -9.18 -6.18 9.03
C ALA A 43 -9.56 -7.49 9.72
N ALA A 44 -9.71 -8.58 8.96
CA ALA A 44 -10.03 -9.89 9.52
C ALA A 44 -8.89 -10.45 10.39
N VAL A 45 -7.63 -10.28 9.97
CA VAL A 45 -6.45 -10.67 10.74
C VAL A 45 -6.36 -9.88 12.06
N VAL A 46 -6.54 -8.57 12.00
CA VAL A 46 -6.51 -7.70 13.20
C VAL A 46 -7.61 -8.08 14.17
N LYS A 47 -8.81 -8.38 13.67
CA LYS A 47 -9.94 -8.83 14.47
C LYS A 47 -9.64 -10.16 15.16
N GLU A 48 -9.17 -11.16 14.42
CA GLU A 48 -8.85 -12.48 14.97
C GLU A 48 -7.72 -12.41 15.99
N PHE A 49 -6.68 -11.60 15.73
CA PHE A 49 -5.60 -11.34 16.69
C PHE A 49 -6.13 -10.74 18.00
N LEU A 50 -7.01 -9.73 17.92
CA LEU A 50 -7.60 -9.08 19.10
C LEU A 50 -8.58 -9.99 19.85
N CYS A 51 -9.30 -10.87 19.17
CA CYS A 51 -10.18 -11.85 19.80
C CYS A 51 -9.40 -12.99 20.47
N GLY A 52 -8.28 -13.44 19.88
CA GLY A 52 -7.48 -14.55 20.38
C GLY A 52 -6.56 -14.19 21.55
N GLY A 53 -6.02 -12.97 21.59
CA GLY A 53 -5.03 -12.57 22.61
C GLY A 53 -5.60 -12.02 23.92
N GLY A 54 -6.92 -11.99 24.10
CA GLY A 54 -7.58 -11.58 25.35
C GLY A 54 -7.73 -10.06 25.56
N VAL A 55 -8.17 -9.67 26.76
CA VAL A 55 -8.39 -8.26 27.14
C VAL A 55 -7.04 -7.58 27.34
N GLY A 56 -6.66 -6.67 26.45
CA GLY A 56 -5.44 -5.86 26.58
C GLY A 56 -4.55 -5.80 25.35
N MET A 57 -4.81 -6.62 24.33
CA MET A 57 -4.05 -6.60 23.08
C MET A 57 -4.15 -5.25 22.37
N ARG A 58 -3.00 -4.74 21.92
CA ARG A 58 -2.84 -3.46 21.22
C ARG A 58 -2.27 -3.67 19.83
N VAL A 59 -2.98 -3.18 18.83
CA VAL A 59 -2.57 -3.22 17.42
C VAL A 59 -2.25 -1.82 16.94
N TRP A 60 -1.07 -1.65 16.36
CA TRP A 60 -0.67 -0.42 15.70
C TRP A 60 -0.64 -0.63 14.19
N ILE A 61 -1.33 0.25 13.47
CA ILE A 61 -1.36 0.24 12.02
C ILE A 61 -0.55 1.43 11.54
N VAL A 62 0.49 1.16 10.75
CA VAL A 62 1.42 2.15 10.24
C VAL A 62 1.25 2.26 8.74
N ALA A 63 0.76 3.41 8.28
CA ALA A 63 0.48 3.67 6.88
C ALA A 63 1.31 4.85 6.36
N HIS A 64 1.71 4.80 5.09
CA HIS A 64 2.38 5.92 4.43
C HIS A 64 1.39 6.96 3.89
N ARG A 65 0.13 6.56 3.61
CA ARG A 65 -0.91 7.41 3.01
C ARG A 65 -2.04 7.66 4.00
N ARG A 66 -2.53 8.90 4.08
CA ARG A 66 -3.58 9.28 5.04
C ARG A 66 -4.94 8.68 4.66
N GLU A 67 -5.21 8.51 3.36
CA GLU A 67 -6.46 7.96 2.85
C GLU A 67 -6.67 6.49 3.26
N LEU A 68 -5.57 5.76 3.49
CA LEU A 68 -5.65 4.37 3.93
C LEU A 68 -6.02 4.25 5.42
N VAL A 69 -5.64 5.24 6.23
CA VAL A 69 -6.01 5.30 7.65
C VAL A 69 -7.53 5.35 7.79
N GLU A 70 -8.16 6.25 7.05
CA GLU A 70 -9.62 6.41 7.02
C GLU A 70 -10.32 5.12 6.54
N GLN A 71 -9.81 4.48 5.48
CA GLN A 71 -10.37 3.22 4.97
C GLN A 71 -10.26 2.07 5.97
N ILE A 72 -9.15 1.98 6.69
CA ILE A 72 -8.95 0.93 7.70
C ILE A 72 -9.80 1.21 8.93
N GLU A 73 -9.88 2.45 9.40
CA GLU A 73 -10.77 2.85 10.50
C GLU A 73 -12.24 2.53 10.15
N GLU A 74 -12.68 2.87 8.94
CA GLU A 74 -14.02 2.55 8.46
C GLU A 74 -14.24 1.03 8.37
N THR A 75 -13.28 0.29 7.83
CA THR A 75 -13.37 -1.17 7.72
C THR A 75 -13.42 -1.81 9.11
N VAL A 76 -12.53 -1.42 10.03
CA VAL A 76 -12.50 -1.88 11.41
C VAL A 76 -13.81 -1.52 12.15
N ALA A 77 -14.36 -0.33 11.90
CA ALA A 77 -15.67 0.07 12.42
C ALA A 77 -16.82 -0.81 11.87
N ARG A 78 -16.84 -1.10 10.56
CA ARG A 78 -17.82 -2.02 9.94
C ARG A 78 -17.75 -3.44 10.50
N TYR A 79 -16.57 -3.89 10.92
CA TYR A 79 -16.39 -5.19 11.59
C TYR A 79 -16.73 -5.16 13.09
N GLY A 80 -17.32 -4.07 13.59
CA GLY A 80 -17.86 -3.95 14.95
C GLY A 80 -16.82 -3.57 16.00
N MET A 81 -15.71 -2.96 15.59
CA MET A 81 -14.61 -2.60 16.50
C MET A 81 -14.45 -1.08 16.69
N GLY A 82 -15.52 -0.32 16.38
CA GLY A 82 -15.61 1.13 16.59
C GLY A 82 -16.55 1.51 17.73
N LYS A 83 -15.97 2.13 18.77
CA LYS A 83 -16.57 2.90 19.88
C LYS A 83 -17.57 2.16 20.78
N GLU A 84 -17.15 1.87 22.03
CA GLU A 84 -18.10 2.00 23.14
C GLU A 84 -18.53 3.48 23.21
N PRO A 85 -19.84 3.77 23.38
CA PRO A 85 -20.33 5.13 23.35
C PRO A 85 -19.95 5.82 24.67
N ASP A 86 -18.86 6.58 24.66
CA ASP A 86 -18.64 7.54 25.73
C ASP A 86 -19.59 8.73 25.53
N LYS A 87 -20.47 8.96 26.52
CA LYS A 87 -21.58 9.91 26.47
C LYS A 87 -21.13 11.37 26.63
N SER A 88 -19.97 11.74 26.12
CA SER A 88 -19.38 13.06 26.42
C SER A 88 -18.47 13.64 25.31
N ALA A 89 -18.91 13.69 24.06
CA ALA A 89 -18.15 14.41 23.02
C ALA A 89 -19.00 15.44 22.28
N LYS A 90 -18.82 16.71 22.66
CA LYS A 90 -19.19 17.88 21.87
C LYS A 90 -18.22 18.01 20.68
N ASN A 91 -18.77 18.37 19.52
CA ASN A 91 -18.08 18.68 18.27
C ASN A 91 -16.73 19.42 18.42
N GLY A 92 -15.67 18.87 17.83
CA GLY A 92 -14.37 19.54 17.70
C GLY A 92 -13.60 19.07 16.46
N ARG A 93 -13.33 19.99 15.54
CA ARG A 93 -12.60 19.81 14.27
C ARG A 93 -11.17 19.31 14.53
N THR A 94 -10.74 18.23 13.88
CA THR A 94 -9.39 17.65 14.01
C THR A 94 -8.34 18.45 13.24
N GLY A 95 -7.47 19.14 13.99
CA GLY A 95 -6.30 19.85 13.50
C GLY A 95 -5.06 18.96 13.36
N LYS A 96 -4.03 19.49 12.69
CA LYS A 96 -2.82 18.80 12.22
C LYS A 96 -1.88 18.26 13.32
N ASP A 97 -2.13 18.60 14.58
CA ASP A 97 -1.24 18.35 15.72
C ASP A 97 -1.95 17.73 16.96
N SER A 98 -3.19 17.25 16.82
CA SER A 98 -3.90 16.62 17.95
C SER A 98 -3.51 15.15 18.13
N MET A 99 -3.22 14.76 19.38
CA MET A 99 -3.07 13.36 19.81
C MET A 99 -4.24 12.51 19.31
N PRO A 100 -4.01 11.28 18.80
CA PRO A 100 -5.10 10.33 18.63
C PRO A 100 -5.64 10.02 20.03
N GLU A 101 -6.95 10.21 20.24
CA GLU A 101 -7.65 9.90 21.50
C GLU A 101 -7.23 8.51 22.04
N GLU A 102 -6.96 8.44 23.35
CA GLU A 102 -6.27 7.31 24.00
C GLU A 102 -7.09 6.01 24.14
N SER A 103 -8.31 5.94 23.61
CA SER A 103 -9.27 4.89 23.95
C SER A 103 -9.51 3.85 22.83
N GLY A 104 -8.43 3.22 22.33
CA GLY A 104 -8.56 2.20 21.27
C GLY A 104 -7.54 1.06 21.35
N ARG A 105 -8.01 -0.19 21.28
CA ARG A 105 -7.16 -1.38 21.08
C ARG A 105 -6.44 -1.37 19.73
N VAL A 106 -6.95 -0.60 18.76
CA VAL A 106 -6.32 -0.36 17.46
C VAL A 106 -5.99 1.12 17.36
N ARG A 107 -4.74 1.44 17.03
CA ARG A 107 -4.27 2.82 16.80
C ARG A 107 -3.63 2.91 15.44
N VAL A 108 -3.88 4.00 14.71
CA VAL A 108 -3.30 4.22 13.38
C VAL A 108 -2.33 5.39 13.41
N PHE A 109 -1.17 5.22 12.78
CA PHE A 109 -0.10 6.20 12.74
C PHE A 109 0.47 6.36 11.33
N SER A 110 0.91 7.56 11.00
CA SER A 110 1.85 7.72 9.89
C SER A 110 3.27 7.41 10.36
N ILE A 111 4.08 6.80 9.49
CA ILE A 111 5.47 6.48 9.82
C ILE A 111 6.30 7.74 10.16
N GLN A 112 6.02 8.85 9.48
CA GLN A 112 6.69 10.13 9.74
C GLN A 112 6.37 10.66 11.13
N TRP A 113 5.11 10.55 11.57
CA TRP A 113 4.70 10.98 12.89
C TRP A 113 5.32 10.09 13.97
N LEU A 114 5.33 8.77 13.77
CA LEU A 114 5.91 7.81 14.71
C LEU A 114 7.42 8.02 14.87
N SER A 115 8.11 8.38 13.78
CA SER A 115 9.53 8.75 13.78
C SER A 115 9.84 10.05 14.54
N ARG A 116 8.90 11.00 14.61
CA ARG A 116 9.12 12.29 15.31
C ARG A 116 8.69 12.25 16.77
N ASN A 117 7.67 11.47 17.11
CA ASN A 117 7.02 11.46 18.43
C ASN A 117 7.44 10.26 19.28
N ARG A 118 8.67 9.79 19.11
CA ARG A 118 9.17 8.55 19.73
C ARG A 118 9.06 8.58 21.25
N LYS A 119 9.34 9.70 21.91
CA LYS A 119 9.39 9.78 23.38
C LYS A 119 8.01 9.86 24.05
N ILE A 120 6.94 10.10 23.28
CA ILE A 120 5.61 10.43 23.79
C ILE A 120 4.71 9.17 23.87
N MET A 121 5.18 8.04 23.33
CA MET A 121 4.36 6.83 23.25
C MET A 121 4.48 5.98 24.52
N ASP A 122 3.56 6.18 25.45
CA ASP A 122 3.28 5.23 26.53
C ASP A 122 2.43 4.08 25.97
N GLY A 123 3.05 2.92 25.79
CA GLY A 123 2.40 1.70 25.32
C GLY A 123 3.31 0.78 24.50
N GLN A 124 3.07 -0.53 24.61
CA GLN A 124 3.70 -1.56 23.79
C GLN A 124 2.64 -2.21 22.90
N PRO A 125 2.74 -2.11 21.56
CA PRO A 125 1.89 -2.88 20.67
C PRO A 125 2.26 -4.37 20.74
N ASP A 126 1.25 -5.22 20.63
CA ASP A 126 1.41 -6.65 20.47
C ASP A 126 1.47 -7.03 18.98
N LEU A 127 0.88 -6.20 18.11
CA LEU A 127 0.96 -6.33 16.66
C LEU A 127 1.22 -4.97 16.00
N ILE A 128 2.19 -4.93 15.09
CA ILE A 128 2.45 -3.80 14.20
C ILE A 128 2.13 -4.22 12.77
N VAL A 129 1.15 -3.57 12.16
CA VAL A 129 0.76 -3.77 10.77
C VAL A 129 1.31 -2.63 9.92
N ILE A 130 1.97 -2.96 8.82
CA ILE A 130 2.46 -2.00 7.83
C ILE A 130 1.75 -2.27 6.52
N ASP A 131 1.01 -1.29 6.01
CA ASP A 131 0.55 -1.34 4.63
C ASP A 131 1.50 -0.61 3.68
N GLU A 132 1.58 -1.10 2.46
CA GLU A 132 2.59 -0.75 1.48
C GLU A 132 4.00 -0.84 2.07
N ALA A 133 4.29 -1.99 2.69
CA ALA A 133 5.58 -2.28 3.30
C ALA A 133 6.76 -2.09 2.32
N HIS A 134 6.50 -2.05 1.00
CA HIS A 134 7.49 -1.77 -0.01
C HIS A 134 7.99 -0.32 -0.07
N HIS A 135 7.23 0.64 0.44
CA HIS A 135 7.64 2.05 0.56
C HIS A 135 8.53 2.32 1.79
N ALA A 136 8.80 1.29 2.59
CA ALA A 136 9.71 1.35 3.74
C ALA A 136 11.05 2.01 3.40
N LEU A 137 11.32 3.18 3.98
CA LEU A 137 12.70 3.57 4.27
C LEU A 137 13.21 2.59 5.33
N ALA A 138 14.10 1.68 4.93
CA ALA A 138 14.56 0.56 5.75
C ALA A 138 15.01 1.01 7.15
N GLU A 139 15.58 2.22 7.28
CA GLU A 139 16.08 2.73 8.54
C GLU A 139 14.98 3.04 9.57
N THR A 140 13.90 3.72 9.17
CA THR A 140 12.83 4.09 10.11
C THR A 140 12.07 2.87 10.65
N TYR A 141 11.82 1.86 9.81
CA TYR A 141 11.21 0.62 10.29
C TYR A 141 12.19 -0.25 11.09
N ARG A 142 13.48 -0.25 10.78
CA ARG A 142 14.49 -0.95 11.62
C ARG A 142 14.49 -0.40 13.04
N GLU A 143 14.36 0.90 13.22
CA GLU A 143 14.27 1.50 14.55
C GLU A 143 12.98 1.08 15.27
N LEU A 144 11.85 1.01 14.55
CA LEU A 144 10.59 0.52 15.10
C LEU A 144 10.70 -0.96 15.53
N TRP A 145 11.38 -1.80 14.75
CA TRP A 145 11.64 -3.21 15.07
C TRP A 145 12.52 -3.37 16.30
N LYS A 146 13.60 -2.60 16.38
CA LYS A 146 14.52 -2.58 17.53
C LYS A 146 13.82 -2.15 18.82
N ARG A 147 12.86 -1.23 18.71
CA ARG A 147 12.14 -0.70 19.86
C ARG A 147 11.06 -1.64 20.39
N TYR A 148 10.40 -2.36 19.50
CA TYR A 148 9.33 -3.29 19.85
C TYR A 148 9.67 -4.70 19.36
N PRO A 149 10.73 -5.34 19.91
CA PRO A 149 11.16 -6.67 19.47
C PRO A 149 10.11 -7.75 19.76
N GLU A 150 9.30 -7.56 20.81
CA GLU A 150 8.28 -8.50 21.26
C GLU A 150 6.98 -8.48 20.45
N ALA A 151 6.68 -7.37 19.76
CA ALA A 151 5.48 -7.28 18.92
C ALA A 151 5.56 -8.25 17.73
N ARG A 152 4.45 -8.87 17.32
CA ARG A 152 4.35 -9.47 15.99
C ARG A 152 4.34 -8.36 14.94
N LYS A 153 4.87 -8.62 13.74
CA LYS A 153 4.86 -7.68 12.62
C LYS A 153 4.22 -8.30 11.39
N LEU A 154 3.36 -7.52 10.74
CA LEU A 154 2.70 -7.86 9.48
C LEU A 154 3.01 -6.78 8.44
N GLY A 155 3.69 -7.15 7.37
CA GLY A 155 3.88 -6.27 6.21
C GLY A 155 2.94 -6.67 5.09
N MET A 156 2.04 -5.80 4.66
CA MET A 156 1.16 -6.03 3.52
C MET A 156 1.67 -5.23 2.31
N THR A 157 1.79 -5.85 1.15
CA THR A 157 2.25 -5.16 -0.07
C THR A 157 1.73 -5.82 -1.35
N ALA A 158 1.53 -5.04 -2.42
CA ALA A 158 1.32 -5.62 -3.74
C ALA A 158 2.63 -6.06 -4.41
N THR A 159 3.74 -5.41 -4.06
CA THR A 159 5.04 -5.57 -4.70
C THR A 159 6.11 -5.78 -3.63
N PRO A 160 6.64 -7.00 -3.44
CA PRO A 160 7.63 -7.30 -2.41
C PRO A 160 9.05 -7.00 -2.91
N CYS A 161 9.21 -5.91 -3.65
CA CYS A 161 10.51 -5.43 -4.16
C CYS A 161 10.72 -3.98 -3.71
N ARG A 162 11.87 -3.68 -3.10
CA ARG A 162 12.28 -2.29 -2.86
C ARG A 162 12.78 -1.67 -4.16
N LEU A 163 12.64 -0.35 -4.31
CA LEU A 163 13.20 0.42 -5.44
C LEU A 163 14.71 0.20 -5.59
N ASN A 164 15.43 0.00 -4.48
CA ASN A 164 16.86 -0.32 -4.46
C ASN A 164 17.19 -1.80 -4.75
N ARG A 165 16.21 -2.61 -5.17
CA ARG A 165 16.32 -4.05 -5.48
C ARG A 165 16.78 -4.93 -4.32
N LYS A 166 16.87 -4.42 -3.09
CA LYS A 166 17.13 -5.24 -1.90
C LYS A 166 15.84 -5.93 -1.47
N GLY A 167 15.96 -7.18 -1.01
CA GLY A 167 14.86 -7.91 -0.39
C GLY A 167 14.44 -7.31 0.96
N PHE A 168 13.41 -7.91 1.56
CA PHE A 168 12.84 -7.52 2.85
C PHE A 168 13.35 -8.37 4.02
N THR A 169 14.34 -9.24 3.78
CA THR A 169 14.90 -10.18 4.76
C THR A 169 15.58 -9.52 5.96
N ASP A 170 15.83 -8.21 5.88
CA ASP A 170 16.34 -7.40 6.99
C ASP A 170 15.26 -6.96 7.99
N LEU A 171 13.98 -7.16 7.66
CA LEU A 171 12.83 -6.79 8.48
C LEU A 171 11.82 -7.92 8.66
N PHE A 172 11.67 -8.78 7.66
CA PHE A 172 10.68 -9.85 7.65
C PHE A 172 11.38 -11.20 7.50
N ASP A 173 10.98 -12.15 8.33
CA ASP A 173 11.55 -13.48 8.42
C ASP A 173 11.09 -14.35 7.24
N THR A 174 9.85 -14.12 6.77
CA THR A 174 9.18 -14.94 5.74
C THR A 174 8.27 -14.07 4.85
N LEU A 175 8.03 -14.54 3.63
CA LEU A 175 7.15 -13.93 2.63
C LEU A 175 6.08 -14.92 2.18
N ILE A 176 4.83 -14.61 2.46
CA ILE A 176 3.66 -15.34 1.97
C ILE A 176 3.15 -14.65 0.72
N THR A 177 3.14 -15.34 -0.42
CA THR A 177 2.55 -14.85 -1.67
C THR A 177 1.18 -15.44 -1.89
N SER A 178 0.22 -14.59 -2.29
CA SER A 178 -1.06 -15.05 -2.82
C SER A 178 -0.90 -15.65 -4.23
N TRP A 179 -2.02 -16.00 -4.86
CA TRP A 179 -2.07 -16.36 -6.27
C TRP A 179 -1.44 -15.31 -7.18
N SER A 180 -0.98 -15.77 -8.34
CA SER A 180 -0.46 -14.88 -9.38
C SER A 180 -1.57 -14.00 -9.97
N ILE A 181 -1.22 -12.88 -10.59
CA ILE A 181 -2.17 -12.03 -11.31
C ILE A 181 -2.92 -12.84 -12.39
N ALA A 182 -2.19 -13.71 -13.11
CA ALA A 182 -2.77 -14.56 -14.15
C ALA A 182 -3.84 -15.51 -13.58
N GLU A 183 -3.57 -16.08 -12.41
CA GLU A 183 -4.54 -16.97 -11.72
C GLU A 183 -5.76 -16.19 -11.21
N PHE A 184 -5.57 -15.01 -10.61
CA PHE A 184 -6.70 -14.17 -10.22
C PHE A 184 -7.57 -13.74 -11.40
N ILE A 185 -6.98 -13.47 -12.57
CA ILE A 185 -7.72 -13.21 -13.81
C ILE A 185 -8.46 -14.48 -14.26
N GLY A 186 -7.78 -15.63 -14.30
CA GLY A 186 -8.37 -16.91 -14.70
C GLY A 186 -9.52 -17.37 -13.81
N LYS A 187 -9.53 -16.96 -12.53
CA LYS A 187 -10.60 -17.21 -11.55
C LYS A 187 -11.68 -16.12 -11.52
N GLY A 188 -11.57 -15.07 -12.34
CA GLY A 188 -12.57 -13.99 -12.43
C GLY A 188 -12.54 -12.99 -11.27
N TRP A 189 -11.49 -12.98 -10.45
CA TRP A 189 -11.34 -12.03 -9.34
C TRP A 189 -10.70 -10.70 -9.76
N LEU A 190 -9.87 -10.73 -10.80
CA LEU A 190 -9.32 -9.55 -11.46
C LEU A 190 -9.80 -9.48 -12.90
N SER A 191 -9.95 -8.27 -13.42
CA SER A 191 -10.29 -8.06 -14.83
C SER A 191 -9.12 -8.47 -15.73
N SER A 192 -9.43 -9.10 -16.86
CA SER A 192 -8.46 -9.22 -17.96
C SER A 192 -8.09 -7.84 -18.49
N PHE A 193 -6.94 -7.76 -19.16
CA PHE A 193 -6.45 -6.52 -19.75
C PHE A 193 -5.79 -6.79 -21.10
N ASP A 194 -5.89 -5.80 -21.99
CA ASP A 194 -5.12 -5.76 -23.22
C ASP A 194 -3.89 -4.88 -23.01
N TYR A 195 -2.73 -5.37 -23.41
CA TYR A 195 -1.47 -4.63 -23.34
C TYR A 195 -1.09 -4.08 -24.72
N VAL A 196 -1.06 -2.76 -24.83
CA VAL A 196 -0.63 -2.05 -26.05
C VAL A 196 0.64 -1.28 -25.73
N SER A 197 1.69 -1.52 -26.50
CA SER A 197 2.99 -0.86 -26.35
C SER A 197 3.50 -0.33 -27.68
N ILE A 198 4.38 0.67 -27.61
CA ILE A 198 5.22 1.07 -28.73
C ILE A 198 6.09 -0.12 -29.17
N ARG A 199 6.45 -0.14 -30.46
CA ARG A 199 7.32 -1.20 -31.02
C ARG A 199 8.74 -1.07 -30.45
N ALA A 200 9.39 -2.20 -30.17
CA ALA A 200 10.73 -2.24 -29.58
C ALA A 200 11.80 -1.47 -30.39
N ASN A 201 11.65 -1.37 -31.72
CA ASN A 201 12.58 -0.64 -32.58
C ASN A 201 11.99 0.69 -33.09
N SER A 202 10.99 1.25 -32.42
CA SER A 202 10.40 2.54 -32.77
C SER A 202 11.35 3.71 -32.46
N ARG A 203 11.06 4.88 -33.04
CA ARG A 203 11.81 6.10 -32.72
C ARG A 203 11.61 6.47 -31.25
N GLU A 204 10.42 6.23 -30.73
CA GLU A 204 10.00 6.50 -29.36
C GLU A 204 10.77 5.60 -28.38
N GLN A 205 10.90 4.31 -28.68
CA GLN A 205 11.69 3.41 -27.84
C GLN A 205 13.16 3.84 -27.80
N ARG A 206 13.76 4.18 -28.95
CA ARG A 206 15.13 4.72 -29.00
C ARG A 206 15.31 6.01 -28.18
N LEU A 207 14.28 6.86 -28.09
CA LEU A 207 14.32 8.05 -27.23
C LEU A 207 14.34 7.66 -25.75
N VAL A 208 13.52 6.70 -25.34
CA VAL A 208 13.54 6.16 -23.97
C VAL A 208 14.90 5.53 -23.65
N ASP A 209 15.44 4.72 -24.58
CA ASP A 209 16.74 4.06 -24.42
C ASP A 209 17.91 5.06 -24.35
N SER A 210 17.73 6.28 -24.87
CA SER A 210 18.75 7.33 -24.84
C SER A 210 18.93 8.00 -23.48
N LEU A 211 18.03 7.76 -22.52
CA LEU A 211 18.06 8.36 -21.18
C LEU A 211 19.20 7.77 -20.33
N LYS A 212 20.14 8.61 -19.87
CA LYS A 212 21.35 8.16 -19.17
C LYS A 212 21.41 8.59 -17.71
N LYS A 213 20.78 9.70 -17.34
CA LYS A 213 20.87 10.25 -15.99
C LYS A 213 19.97 9.47 -15.04
N ARG A 214 20.46 9.30 -13.82
CA ARG A 214 19.72 8.64 -12.73
C ARG A 214 19.55 9.58 -11.54
N GLY A 215 18.46 9.42 -10.82
CA GLY A 215 18.20 10.03 -9.52
C GLY A 215 18.94 9.31 -8.39
N ALA A 216 18.82 9.83 -7.18
CA ALA A 216 19.43 9.24 -5.98
C ALA A 216 18.86 7.85 -5.63
N ASP A 217 17.67 7.54 -6.12
CA ASP A 217 16.97 6.25 -6.01
C ASP A 217 17.36 5.24 -7.09
N GLY A 218 18.18 5.64 -8.06
CA GLY A 218 18.58 4.81 -9.21
C GLY A 218 17.55 4.79 -10.35
N ASP A 219 16.45 5.54 -10.24
CA ASP A 219 15.48 5.70 -11.33
C ASP A 219 15.94 6.80 -12.31
N TYR A 220 15.28 6.96 -13.46
CA TYR A 220 15.58 8.01 -14.42
C TYR A 220 15.42 9.41 -13.82
N GLN A 221 16.35 10.31 -14.14
CA GLN A 221 16.24 11.69 -13.68
C GLN A 221 15.04 12.39 -14.35
N VAL A 222 14.06 12.83 -13.55
CA VAL A 222 12.84 13.53 -14.01
C VAL A 222 13.14 14.71 -14.94
N LYS A 223 14.19 15.48 -14.66
CA LYS A 223 14.62 16.60 -15.51
C LYS A 223 15.01 16.15 -16.93
N GLU A 224 15.74 15.04 -17.04
CA GLU A 224 16.14 14.47 -18.33
C GLU A 224 14.92 13.86 -19.05
N MET A 225 14.13 13.06 -18.34
CA MET A 225 12.90 12.50 -18.89
C MET A 225 11.97 13.58 -19.43
N ASN A 226 11.80 14.69 -18.70
CA ASN A 226 10.97 15.79 -19.15
C ASN A 226 11.56 16.47 -20.41
N ALA A 227 12.87 16.65 -20.48
CA ALA A 227 13.50 17.24 -21.67
C ALA A 227 13.38 16.35 -22.92
N VAL A 228 13.42 15.03 -22.75
CA VAL A 228 13.42 14.06 -23.87
C VAL A 228 12.01 13.61 -24.26
N LEU A 229 11.11 13.39 -23.29
CA LEU A 229 9.81 12.75 -23.50
C LEU A 229 8.64 13.73 -23.56
N ASN A 230 8.77 14.95 -23.01
CA ASN A 230 7.71 15.96 -23.07
C ASN A 230 7.68 16.62 -24.46
N ARG A 231 7.20 15.89 -25.46
CA ARG A 231 7.17 16.28 -26.87
C ARG A 231 5.76 16.09 -27.42
N GLU A 232 5.34 17.03 -28.25
CA GLU A 232 4.03 16.98 -28.90
C GLU A 232 3.79 15.66 -29.65
N THR A 233 4.82 15.10 -30.29
CA THR A 233 4.71 13.81 -31.01
C THR A 233 4.31 12.66 -30.09
N GLY A 234 4.91 12.56 -28.89
CA GLY A 234 4.58 11.51 -27.92
C GLY A 234 3.20 11.73 -27.30
N ILE A 235 2.85 12.98 -27.01
CA ILE A 235 1.54 13.36 -26.47
C ILE A 235 0.42 13.05 -27.48
N ARG A 236 0.64 13.39 -28.75
CA ARG A 236 -0.27 13.06 -29.86
C ARG A 236 -0.47 11.56 -29.98
N GLN A 237 0.61 10.78 -29.97
CA GLN A 237 0.52 9.32 -30.07
C GLN A 237 -0.23 8.71 -28.87
N LEU A 238 -0.02 9.24 -27.66
CA LEU A 238 -0.79 8.86 -26.49
C LEU A 238 -2.29 9.11 -26.70
N TYR A 239 -2.65 10.31 -27.17
CA TYR A 239 -4.05 10.68 -27.47
C TYR A 239 -4.68 9.79 -28.53
N GLU A 240 -3.99 9.57 -29.66
CA GLU A 240 -4.46 8.69 -30.73
C GLU A 240 -4.63 7.25 -30.24
N SER A 241 -3.74 6.76 -29.38
CA SER A 241 -3.86 5.42 -28.79
C SER A 241 -5.09 5.32 -27.88
N VAL A 242 -5.33 6.31 -27.01
CA VAL A 242 -6.52 6.33 -26.16
C VAL A 242 -7.79 6.39 -27.00
N ARG A 243 -7.82 7.22 -28.06
CA ARG A 243 -8.95 7.27 -28.98
C ARG A 243 -9.18 5.96 -29.73
N ARG A 244 -8.12 5.26 -30.12
CA ARG A 244 -8.23 4.01 -30.87
C ARG A 244 -8.71 2.84 -30.00
N TYR A 245 -8.16 2.72 -28.78
CA TYR A 245 -8.35 1.52 -27.95
C TYR A 245 -9.32 1.72 -26.78
N ALA A 246 -9.57 2.97 -26.37
CA ALA A 246 -10.32 3.29 -25.16
C ALA A 246 -11.27 4.51 -25.31
N ALA A 247 -11.73 4.81 -26.52
CA ALA A 247 -12.69 5.90 -26.75
C ALA A 247 -13.91 5.80 -25.83
N GLY A 248 -14.28 6.92 -25.21
CA GLY A 248 -15.42 7.02 -24.30
C GLY A 248 -15.22 6.39 -22.92
N LYS A 249 -14.06 5.76 -22.65
CA LYS A 249 -13.76 5.17 -21.34
C LYS A 249 -13.05 6.18 -20.43
N LYS A 250 -13.29 6.06 -19.12
CA LYS A 250 -12.49 6.77 -18.10
C LYS A 250 -11.10 6.12 -18.03
N GLY A 251 -10.08 6.94 -17.78
CA GLY A 251 -8.69 6.47 -17.69
C GLY A 251 -7.82 7.38 -16.84
N ILE A 252 -6.62 6.90 -16.53
CA ILE A 252 -5.59 7.63 -15.78
C ILE A 252 -4.35 7.71 -16.67
N VAL A 253 -3.75 8.89 -16.78
CA VAL A 253 -2.49 9.10 -17.49
C VAL A 253 -1.40 9.41 -16.47
N TYR A 254 -0.32 8.63 -16.50
CA TYR A 254 0.87 8.87 -15.68
C TYR A 254 1.85 9.75 -16.45
N ALA A 255 1.97 11.01 -16.01
CA ALA A 255 2.89 11.97 -16.60
C ALA A 255 4.25 11.98 -15.89
N VAL A 256 5.28 12.32 -16.63
CA VAL A 256 6.68 12.41 -16.13
C VAL A 256 6.88 13.59 -15.17
N SER A 257 6.19 14.70 -15.39
CA SER A 257 6.32 15.93 -14.61
C SER A 257 5.01 16.71 -14.63
N ILE A 258 4.88 17.72 -13.76
CA ILE A 258 3.75 18.66 -13.77
C ILE A 258 3.65 19.38 -15.13
N ALA A 259 4.77 19.76 -15.73
CA ALA A 259 4.79 20.43 -17.03
C ALA A 259 4.28 19.49 -18.14
N HIS A 260 4.68 18.22 -18.11
CA HIS A 260 4.20 17.21 -19.06
C HIS A 260 2.71 16.94 -18.87
N ALA A 261 2.25 16.81 -17.63
CA ALA A 261 0.82 16.64 -17.31
C ALA A 261 -0.04 17.78 -17.86
N ARG A 262 0.41 19.03 -17.72
CA ARG A 262 -0.28 20.21 -18.26
C ARG A 262 -0.36 20.19 -19.78
N GLN A 263 0.71 19.80 -20.47
CA GLN A 263 0.71 19.70 -21.93
C GLN A 263 -0.20 18.58 -22.43
N ILE A 264 -0.19 17.41 -21.77
CA ILE A 264 -1.13 16.32 -22.09
C ILE A 264 -2.56 16.82 -21.90
N ALA A 265 -2.89 17.44 -20.76
CA ALA A 265 -4.24 17.93 -20.49
C ALA A 265 -4.70 18.98 -21.51
N ALA A 266 -3.82 19.91 -21.89
CA ALA A 266 -4.10 20.90 -22.93
C ALA A 266 -4.39 20.23 -24.28
N TYR A 267 -3.64 19.19 -24.66
CA TYR A 267 -3.84 18.47 -25.91
C TYR A 267 -5.20 17.76 -25.99
N TYR A 268 -5.70 17.23 -24.87
CA TYR A 268 -7.01 16.58 -24.79
C TYR A 268 -8.18 17.58 -24.75
N SER A 269 -7.89 18.88 -24.61
CA SER A 269 -8.90 19.96 -24.59
C SER A 269 -9.07 20.65 -25.95
N LEU A 270 -8.30 20.24 -26.95
CA LEU A 270 -8.41 20.67 -28.36
C LEU A 270 -9.51 19.88 -29.07
#